data_AF-A0A944H789-F1
#
_entry.id   AF-A0A944H789-F1
#
_cell.length_a   1.000
_cell.length_b   1.000
_cell.length_c   1.000
_cell.angle_alpha   90.00
_cell.angle_beta   90.00
_cell.angle_gamma   90.00
#
_symmetry.space_group_name_H-M   'P 1'
#
loop_
_entity.id
_entity.type
_entity.pdbx_description
1 polymer ?
#
loop_
_entity_poly.entity_id
_entity_poly.type
_entity_poly.pdbx_seq_one_letter_code
_entity_poly.pdbx_strand_id
1 'polypeptide(L)' 'SFKSLEILRGMSSDELKVELENTQKELFVLKMKKTLGELKQTHLIKEHKKYIARLSTFLTSAL' A
#
# COMPACT_ATOMS: atom_id res chain seq x y z
N SER A 1 -1.89 6.70 7.26
CA SER A 1 -2.06 5.55 8.17
C SER A 1 -2.77 4.46 7.39
N PHE A 2 -2.31 3.21 7.44
CA PHE A 2 -2.94 2.14 6.67
C PHE A 2 -4.32 1.80 7.22
N LYS A 3 -5.28 1.52 6.33
CA LYS A 3 -6.61 1.06 6.72
C LYS A 3 -6.54 -0.34 7.35
N SER A 4 -7.38 -0.59 8.34
CA SER A 4 -7.51 -1.89 8.98
C SER A 4 -8.14 -2.92 8.03
N LEU A 5 -7.99 -4.22 8.34
CA LEU A 5 -8.55 -5.29 7.52
C LEU A 5 -10.08 -5.24 7.43
N GLU A 6 -10.74 -4.78 8.49
CA GLU A 6 -12.20 -4.62 8.52
C GLU A 6 -12.66 -3.58 7.50
N ILE A 7 -11.95 -2.45 7.42
CA ILE A 7 -12.23 -1.40 6.42
C ILE A 7 -12.01 -1.93 5.01
N LEU A 8 -10.90 -2.64 4.78
CA LEU A 8 -10.59 -3.19 3.44
C LEU A 8 -11.64 -4.16 2.92
N ARG A 9 -12.30 -4.93 3.80
CA ARG A 9 -13.40 -5.85 3.42
C ARG A 9 -14.66 -5.11 3.00
N GLY A 10 -14.89 -3.91 3.54
CA GLY A 10 -16.08 -3.10 3.23
C GLY A 10 -15.92 -2.20 2.01
N MET A 11 -14.70 -2.08 1.45
CA MET A 11 -14.43 -1.27 0.26
C MET A 11 -14.85 -1.99 -1.01
N SER A 12 -15.36 -1.22 -1.97
CA SER A 12 -15.62 -1.69 -3.33
C SER A 12 -14.33 -1.99 -4.10
N SER A 13 -14.45 -2.76 -5.19
CA SER A 13 -13.30 -3.10 -6.06
C SER A 13 -12.58 -1.85 -6.57
N ASP A 14 -13.31 -0.81 -6.96
CA ASP A 14 -12.71 0.41 -7.50
C ASP A 14 -12.02 1.24 -6.42
N GLU A 15 -12.59 1.31 -5.21
CA GLU A 15 -11.92 1.95 -4.08
C GLU A 15 -10.63 1.21 -3.69
N LEU A 16 -10.64 -0.13 -3.74
CA LEU A 16 -9.44 -0.94 -3.49
C LEU A 16 -8.35 -0.71 -4.56
N LYS A 17 -8.73 -0.55 -5.84
CA LYS A 17 -7.78 -0.20 -6.91
C LYS A 17 -7.19 1.19 -6.72
N VAL A 18 -8.01 2.19 -6.38
CA VAL A 18 -7.55 3.55 -6.10
C VAL A 18 -6.57 3.57 -4.93
N GLU A 19 -6.89 2.86 -3.84
CA GLU A 19 -6.00 2.73 -2.68
C GLU A 19 -4.67 2.05 -3.05
N LEU A 20 -4.73 1.02 -3.90
CA LEU A 20 -3.56 0.30 -4.38
C LEU A 20 -2.64 1.22 -5.19
N GLU A 21 -3.18 1.97 -6.14
CA GLU A 21 -2.41 2.94 -6.94
C GLU A 21 -1.76 4.02 -6.06
N ASN A 22 -2.50 4.55 -5.10
CA ASN A 22 -1.98 5.56 -4.17
C ASN A 22 -0.83 5.00 -3.34
N THR A 23 -1.01 3.80 -2.77
CA THR A 23 0.04 3.13 -1.99
C THR A 23 1.30 2.85 -2.83
N GLN A 24 1.13 2.49 -4.11
CA GLN A 24 2.26 2.28 -5.02
C GLN A 24 3.04 3.56 -5.30
N LYS A 25 2.36 4.70 -5.49
CA LYS A 25 2.98 6.02 -5.65
C LYS A 25 3.76 6.41 -4.39
N GLU A 26 3.19 6.20 -3.21
CA GLU A 26 3.88 6.44 -1.94
C GLU A 26 5.13 5.57 -1.78
N LEU A 27 5.02 4.28 -2.12
CA LEU A 27 6.17 3.36 -2.12
C LEU A 27 7.27 3.81 -3.09
N PHE A 28 6.91 4.34 -4.26
CA PHE A 28 7.88 4.88 -5.21
C PHE A 28 8.66 6.06 -4.61
N VAL A 29 7.96 7.01 -3.99
CA VAL A 29 8.60 8.15 -3.30
C VAL A 29 9.51 7.67 -2.17
N LEU A 30 9.07 6.68 -1.36
CA LEU A 30 9.91 6.11 -0.30
C LEU A 30 11.17 5.43 -0.83
N LYS A 31 11.07 4.70 -1.95
CA LYS A 31 12.24 4.12 -2.63
C LYS A 31 13.19 5.20 -3.11
N MET A 32 12.67 6.26 -3.74
CA MET A 32 13.48 7.40 -4.18
C MET A 32 14.22 8.05 -3.00
N LYS A 33 13.52 8.38 -1.92
CA LYS A 33 14.13 8.93 -0.69
C LYS A 33 15.17 7.99 -0.09
N LYS A 34 14.94 6.67 -0.13
CA LYS A 34 15.93 5.69 0.33
C LYS A 34 17.19 5.72 -0.54
N THR A 35 17.05 5.76 -1.86
CA THR A 35 18.19 5.84 -2.79
C THR A 35 19.01 7.11 -2.57
N LEU A 36 18.34 8.23 -2.29
CA LEU A 36 18.98 9.52 -1.96
C LEU A 36 19.58 9.57 -0.55
N GLY A 37 19.37 8.55 0.29
CA GLY A 37 19.83 8.55 1.68
C GLY A 37 18.99 9.41 2.64
N GLU A 38 17.87 9.96 2.17
CA GLU A 38 17.00 10.89 2.93
C GLU A 38 15.92 10.18 3.74
N LEU A 39 15.73 8.88 3.52
CA LEU A 39 14.71 8.10 4.23
C LEU A 39 15.18 7.69 5.63
N LYS A 40 14.77 8.46 6.64
CA LYS A 40 15.03 8.17 8.06
C LYS A 40 14.34 6.89 8.56
N GLN A 41 13.14 6.58 8.07
CA GLN A 41 12.32 5.45 8.52
C GLN A 41 12.23 4.37 7.44
N THR A 42 13.23 3.48 7.38
CA THR A 42 13.34 2.46 6.33
C THR A 42 12.29 1.34 6.42
N HIS A 43 11.72 1.11 7.62
CA HIS A 43 10.65 0.13 7.84
C HIS A 43 9.38 0.47 7.07
N LEU A 44 9.12 1.76 6.78
CA LEU A 44 7.96 2.21 6.01
C LEU A 44 7.85 1.48 4.66
N ILE A 45 8.98 1.23 3.97
CA ILE A 45 8.99 0.48 2.70
C ILE A 45 8.41 -0.92 2.89
N LYS A 46 8.77 -1.60 3.99
CA LYS A 46 8.28 -2.95 4.29
C LYS A 46 6.78 -2.92 4.59
N GLU A 47 6.31 -1.91 5.29
CA GLU A 47 4.88 -1.76 5.61
C GLU A 47 4.03 -1.47 4.37
N HIS A 48 4.48 -0.57 3.49
CA HIS A 48 3.79 -0.28 2.22
C HIS A 48 3.73 -1.53 1.33
N LYS A 49 4.82 -2.31 1.23
CA LYS A 49 4.82 -3.59 0.51
C LYS A 49 3.80 -4.58 1.08
N LYS A 50 3.72 -4.72 2.41
CA LYS A 50 2.73 -5.57 3.07
C LYS A 50 1.30 -5.09 2.82
N TYR A 51 1.09 -3.78 2.83
CA TYR A 51 -0.23 -3.21 2.58
C TYR A 51 -0.68 -3.44 1.14
N ILE A 52 0.20 -3.21 0.16
CA ILE A 52 -0.02 -3.57 -1.26
C ILE A 52 -0.43 -5.04 -1.38
N ALA A 53 0.31 -5.95 -0.73
CA ALA A 53 -0.02 -7.38 -0.78
C ALA A 53 -1.43 -7.67 -0.25
N ARG A 54 -1.84 -7.04 0.86
CA ARG A 54 -3.20 -7.18 1.40
C ARG A 54 -4.26 -6.67 0.43
N LEU A 55 -4.06 -5.48 -0.15
CA LEU A 55 -4.98 -4.91 -1.14
C LEU A 55 -5.13 -5.83 -2.36
N SER A 56 -4.02 -6.34 -2.88
CA SER A 56 -4.03 -7.30 -3.99
C SER A 56 -4.76 -8.60 -3.61
N THR A 57 -4.57 -9.11 -2.39
CA THR A 57 -5.33 -10.28 -1.91
C THR A 57 -6.84 -10.02 -1.93
N PHE A 58 -7.31 -8.89 -1.40
CA PHE A 58 -8.74 -8.58 -1.41
C PHE A 58 -9.30 -8.40 -2.83
N LEU A 59 -8.53 -7.81 -3.74
CA LEU A 59 -8.91 -7.70 -5.15
C LEU A 59 -8.99 -9.06 -5.85
N THR A 60 -8.08 -9.99 -5.55
CA THR A 60 -8.09 -11.34 -6.12
C THR A 60 -9.14 -12.24 -5.48
N SER A 61 -9.36 -12.15 -4.18
CA SER A 61 -10.36 -12.97 -3.47
C SER A 61 -11.81 -12.55 -3.75
N ALA A 62 -12.03 -11.35 -4.30
CA ALA A 62 -13.34 -10.89 -4.75
C ALA A 62 -13.69 -11.35 -6.19
N LEU A 63 -12.80 -12.10 -6.85
CA LEU A 63 -12.87 -12.52 -8.25
C LEU A 63 -13.29 -13.99 -8.38
#